data_AF-A0A2R7JYZ5-F1
#
_entry.id   AF-A0A2R7JYZ5-F1
#
_cell.length_a   1.000
_cell.length_b   1.000
_cell.length_c   1.000
_cell.angle_alpha   90.00
_cell.angle_beta   90.00
_cell.angle_gamma   90.00
#
_symmetry.space_group_name_H-M   'P 1'
#
loop_
_entity.id
_entity.type
_entity.pdbx_description
1 polymer ?
#
loop_
_entity_poly.entity_id
_entity_poly.type
_entity_poly.pdbx_seq_one_letter_code
_entity_poly.pdbx_strand_id
1 'polypeptide(L)'
;ARIEPKAANVETVASTAAGSDQASDCVQAVVGWFGIYDFATMPKRTAPPPGMPPGPSADDLFLGCPAGDCTPQQRAFASPVTYVDRSDPPVLLMHGSDDQTVPEAQTETFDAALRAAGVPVRKIVISGVDHSWIGKTPEATRDASKLALRTAIDFIDDQIGDKKR
;
A
#
# COMPACT_ATOMS: atom_id res chain seq x y z
N ALA A 1 34.53 -7.69 10.36
CA ALA A 1 34.74 -6.76 9.24
C ALA A 1 33.43 -5.99 9.04
N ARG A 2 33.48 -4.66 9.05
CA ARG A 2 32.30 -3.81 8.88
C ARG A 2 31.94 -3.83 7.38
N ILE A 3 30.74 -4.30 7.06
CA ILE A 3 30.22 -4.28 5.68
C ILE A 3 29.89 -2.83 5.37
N GLU A 4 30.58 -2.25 4.40
CA GLU A 4 30.23 -0.92 3.90
C GLU A 4 29.01 -1.03 2.98
N PRO A 5 27.97 -0.19 3.17
CA PRO A 5 26.83 -0.17 2.28
C PRO A 5 27.27 0.37 0.92
N LYS A 6 26.84 -0.33 -0.13
CA LYS A 6 27.08 0.07 -1.52
C LYS A 6 26.21 1.28 -1.86
N ALA A 7 26.78 2.24 -2.58
CA ALA A 7 26.09 3.46 -2.99
C ALA A 7 24.77 3.16 -3.71
N ALA A 8 23.72 3.90 -3.36
CA ALA A 8 22.43 3.83 -4.02
C ALA A 8 22.56 4.17 -5.51
N ASN A 9 21.70 3.55 -6.33
CA ASN A 9 21.57 3.85 -7.75
C ASN A 9 20.89 5.23 -7.92
N VAL A 10 21.63 6.31 -7.64
CA VAL A 10 21.19 7.69 -7.87
C VAL A 10 21.57 8.05 -9.30
N GLU A 11 20.60 8.06 -10.22
CA GLU A 11 20.79 8.73 -11.50
C GLU A 11 20.98 10.23 -11.23
N THR A 12 22.21 10.70 -11.42
CA THR A 12 22.60 12.08 -11.12
C THR A 12 22.25 12.96 -12.33
N VAL A 13 21.10 13.62 -12.30
CA VAL A 13 20.83 14.76 -13.19
C VAL A 13 21.24 16.03 -12.47
N ALA A 14 22.24 16.73 -13.03
CA ALA A 14 22.74 17.97 -12.47
C ALA A 14 21.69 19.08 -12.59
N SER A 15 21.37 19.73 -11.48
CA SER A 15 20.75 21.06 -11.51
C SER A 15 21.39 21.98 -10.48
N THR A 16 21.70 23.18 -10.96
CA THR A 16 22.51 24.20 -10.31
C THR A 16 21.71 24.95 -9.24
N ALA A 17 21.94 24.62 -7.97
CA ALA A 17 21.96 25.57 -6.85
C ALA A 17 22.62 24.87 -5.66
N ALA A 18 23.60 25.53 -5.05
CA ALA A 18 24.54 24.97 -4.08
C ALA A 18 23.93 24.06 -2.99
N GLY A 19 24.44 22.82 -2.91
CA GLY A 19 24.77 22.22 -1.61
C GLY A 19 23.78 21.24 -0.98
N SER A 20 23.23 20.30 -1.74
CA SER A 20 23.08 18.90 -1.33
C SER A 20 22.79 18.09 -2.61
N ASP A 21 23.45 16.95 -2.78
CA ASP A 21 23.08 16.02 -3.84
C ASP A 21 21.63 15.60 -3.57
N GLN A 22 20.66 16.16 -4.30
CA GLN A 22 19.25 15.82 -4.12
C GLN A 22 19.08 14.35 -4.48
N ALA A 23 18.97 13.50 -3.47
CA ALA A 23 18.51 12.14 -3.66
C ALA A 23 17.11 12.21 -4.27
N SER A 24 16.87 11.37 -5.29
CA SER A 24 15.53 11.20 -5.82
C SER A 24 14.61 10.62 -4.74
N ASP A 25 13.40 11.17 -4.61
CA ASP A 25 12.34 10.62 -3.76
C ASP A 25 11.60 9.44 -4.41
N CYS A 26 12.01 9.01 -5.61
CA CYS A 26 11.45 7.84 -6.28
C CYS A 26 11.81 6.56 -5.53
N VAL A 27 10.79 5.81 -5.11
CA VAL A 27 10.95 4.47 -4.55
C VAL A 27 11.11 3.44 -5.66
N GLN A 28 11.87 2.38 -5.42
CA GLN A 28 12.15 1.35 -6.43
C GLN A 28 11.15 0.18 -6.42
N ALA A 29 10.37 0.04 -5.35
CA ALA A 29 9.34 -0.98 -5.20
C ALA A 29 8.31 -0.54 -4.14
N VAL A 30 7.06 -1.00 -4.27
CA VAL A 30 5.98 -0.72 -3.31
C VAL A 30 5.38 -2.03 -2.81
N VAL A 31 5.19 -2.13 -1.49
CA VAL A 31 4.40 -3.20 -0.86
C VAL A 31 3.19 -2.56 -0.17
N GLY A 32 2.00 -2.87 -0.69
CA GLY A 32 0.73 -2.43 -0.13
C GLY A 32 0.02 -3.57 0.59
N TRP A 33 -0.16 -3.45 1.91
CA TRP A 33 -0.97 -4.36 2.70
C TRP A 33 -2.33 -3.72 2.98
N PHE A 34 -3.42 -4.37 2.53
CA PHE A 34 -4.82 -4.00 2.79
C PHE A 34 -5.12 -2.49 2.76
N GLY A 35 -4.55 -1.80 1.75
CA GLY A 35 -4.61 -0.34 1.64
C GLY A 35 -5.94 0.18 1.10
N ILE A 36 -6.26 1.43 1.44
CA ILE A 36 -7.29 2.22 0.76
C ILE A 36 -6.63 2.87 -0.45
N TYR A 37 -7.05 2.48 -1.65
CA TYR A 37 -6.51 2.99 -2.92
C TYR A 37 -7.50 3.91 -3.65
N ASP A 38 -8.76 3.85 -3.25
CA ASP A 38 -9.82 4.72 -3.72
C ASP A 38 -10.81 5.09 -2.60
N PHE A 39 -10.66 6.29 -2.07
CA PHE A 39 -11.55 6.86 -1.06
C PHE A 39 -12.97 7.13 -1.57
N ALA A 40 -13.20 7.15 -2.89
CA ALA A 40 -14.54 7.32 -3.46
C ALA A 40 -15.40 6.06 -3.32
N THR A 41 -14.78 4.89 -3.24
CA THR A 41 -15.45 3.59 -3.15
C THR A 41 -15.42 2.99 -1.73
N MET A 42 -14.85 3.71 -0.75
CA MET A 42 -14.96 3.33 0.64
C MET A 42 -16.42 3.37 1.12
N PRO A 43 -16.91 2.31 1.79
CA PRO A 43 -18.27 2.27 2.26
C PRO A 43 -18.47 3.31 3.37
N LYS A 44 -19.55 4.09 3.26
CA LYS A 44 -19.95 4.98 4.34
C LYS A 44 -20.27 4.13 5.57
N ARG A 45 -19.51 4.33 6.65
CA ARG A 45 -19.80 3.66 7.93
C ARG A 45 -21.06 4.26 8.53
N THR A 46 -22.11 3.45 8.62
CA THR A 46 -23.37 3.82 9.29
C THR A 46 -23.35 3.54 10.78
N ALA A 47 -22.34 2.80 11.26
CA ALA A 47 -22.11 2.47 12.67
C ALA A 47 -20.60 2.26 12.95
N PRO A 48 -20.13 2.50 14.18
CA PRO A 48 -18.75 2.21 14.56
C PRO A 48 -18.48 0.70 14.61
N PRO A 49 -17.22 0.26 14.40
CA PRO A 49 -16.83 -1.13 14.63
C PRO A 49 -17.11 -1.58 16.07
N PRO A 50 -17.28 -2.91 16.32
CA PRO A 50 -17.42 -3.43 17.67
C PRO A 50 -16.28 -2.97 18.58
N GLY A 51 -16.63 -2.41 19.75
CA GLY A 51 -15.66 -1.93 20.73
C GLY A 51 -15.10 -0.52 20.48
N MET A 52 -15.55 0.18 19.42
CA MET A 52 -15.24 1.60 19.22
C MET A 52 -16.43 2.50 19.57
N PRO A 53 -16.17 3.71 20.12
CA PRO A 53 -17.22 4.70 20.34
C PRO A 53 -17.79 5.18 18.99
N PRO A 54 -19.04 5.69 18.97
CA PRO A 54 -19.57 6.36 17.80
C PRO A 54 -18.71 7.58 17.45
N GLY A 55 -18.48 7.79 16.16
CA GLY A 55 -17.63 8.87 15.67
C GLY A 55 -17.45 8.80 14.15
N PRO A 56 -16.79 9.81 13.57
CA PRO A 56 -16.43 9.80 12.17
C PRO A 56 -15.58 8.58 11.83
N SER A 57 -15.69 8.14 10.58
CA SER A 57 -14.81 7.11 10.04
C SER A 57 -13.35 7.60 10.01
N ALA A 58 -12.39 6.67 10.04
CA ALA A 58 -10.97 7.04 9.99
C ALA A 58 -10.60 7.72 8.67
N ASP A 59 -11.23 7.32 7.57
CA ASP A 59 -11.08 7.96 6.26
C ASP A 59 -11.68 9.37 6.23
N ASP A 60 -12.87 9.60 6.77
CA ASP A 60 -13.43 10.96 6.83
C ASP A 60 -12.60 11.89 7.73
N LEU A 61 -12.03 11.38 8.83
CA LEU A 61 -11.07 12.12 9.66
C LEU A 61 -9.79 12.45 8.89
N PHE A 62 -9.24 11.48 8.17
CA PHE A 62 -8.03 11.65 7.36
C PHE A 62 -8.22 12.72 6.27
N LEU A 63 -9.39 12.73 5.64
CA LEU A 63 -9.72 13.70 4.60
C LEU A 63 -10.14 15.08 5.13
N GLY A 64 -10.24 15.24 6.46
CA GLY A 64 -10.63 16.50 7.10
C GLY A 64 -12.12 16.83 6.98
N CYS A 65 -12.99 15.83 6.77
CA CYS A 65 -14.43 15.98 6.64
C CYS A 65 -15.18 15.10 7.67
N PRO A 66 -15.05 15.36 8.97
CA PRO A 66 -15.61 14.49 10.03
C PRO A 66 -17.15 14.36 10.00
N ALA A 67 -17.85 15.15 9.21
CA ALA A 67 -19.29 14.98 8.99
C ALA A 67 -19.62 13.99 7.85
N GLY A 68 -18.62 13.39 7.21
CA GLY A 68 -18.78 12.50 6.06
C GLY A 68 -19.17 13.21 4.76
N ASP A 69 -18.91 14.51 4.70
CA ASP A 69 -19.33 15.44 3.64
C ASP A 69 -18.23 15.79 2.63
N CYS A 70 -17.13 15.01 2.61
CA CYS A 70 -16.08 15.16 1.61
C CYS A 70 -16.61 15.17 0.19
N THR A 71 -16.15 16.16 -0.58
CA THR A 71 -16.46 16.28 -2.00
C THR A 71 -15.82 15.15 -2.81
N PRO A 72 -16.36 14.82 -4.00
CA PRO A 72 -15.70 13.87 -4.91
C PRO A 72 -14.27 14.26 -5.25
N GLN A 73 -13.98 15.56 -5.39
CA GLN A 73 -12.64 16.06 -5.68
C GLN A 73 -11.66 15.81 -4.52
N GLN A 74 -12.08 16.02 -3.27
CA GLN A 74 -11.23 15.72 -2.11
C GLN A 74 -10.92 14.22 -2.01
N ARG A 75 -11.93 13.36 -2.23
CA ARG A 75 -11.72 11.90 -2.24
C ARG A 75 -10.76 11.50 -3.36
N ALA A 76 -11.00 11.96 -4.59
CA ALA A 76 -10.13 11.68 -5.73
C ALA A 76 -8.68 12.16 -5.51
N PHE A 77 -8.51 13.34 -4.90
CA PHE A 77 -7.19 13.90 -4.59
C PHE A 77 -6.42 13.05 -3.57
N ALA A 78 -7.11 12.36 -2.67
CA ALA A 78 -6.48 11.47 -1.70
C ALA A 78 -6.36 10.03 -2.20
N SER A 79 -7.03 9.64 -3.29
CA SER A 79 -7.06 8.27 -3.81
C SER A 79 -5.81 7.94 -4.64
N PRO A 80 -4.92 7.03 -4.21
CA PRO A 80 -3.76 6.60 -5.01
C PRO A 80 -4.10 6.17 -6.45
N VAL A 81 -5.27 5.55 -6.68
CA VAL A 81 -5.67 5.06 -8.01
C VAL A 81 -5.74 6.18 -9.07
N THR A 82 -5.92 7.44 -8.67
CA THR A 82 -6.06 8.57 -9.60
C THR A 82 -4.72 9.03 -10.18
N TYR A 83 -3.61 8.60 -9.57
CA TYR A 83 -2.25 9.02 -9.92
C TYR A 83 -1.44 7.94 -10.63
N VAL A 84 -2.02 6.75 -10.82
CA VAL A 84 -1.32 5.61 -11.43
C VAL A 84 -0.88 5.94 -12.85
N ASP A 85 0.40 5.75 -13.13
CA ASP A 85 0.94 5.85 -14.47
C ASP A 85 2.11 4.87 -14.72
N ARG A 86 2.55 4.79 -15.97
CA ARG A 86 3.57 3.81 -16.41
C ARG A 86 4.95 3.98 -15.76
N SER A 87 5.21 5.10 -15.08
CA SER A 87 6.45 5.39 -14.38
C SER A 87 6.48 4.86 -12.96
N ASP A 88 5.35 4.37 -12.45
CA ASP A 88 5.27 3.76 -11.13
C ASP A 88 6.18 2.52 -11.03
N PRO A 89 6.80 2.29 -9.86
CA PRO A 89 7.66 1.15 -9.63
C PRO A 89 6.86 -0.16 -9.54
N PRO A 90 7.51 -1.33 -9.59
CA PRO A 90 6.86 -2.61 -9.34
C PRO A 90 6.11 -2.63 -7.99
N VAL A 91 4.89 -3.16 -8.00
CA VAL A 91 4.00 -3.18 -6.84
C VAL A 91 3.64 -4.60 -6.41
N LEU A 92 3.75 -4.88 -5.12
CA LEU A 92 3.13 -6.04 -4.47
C LEU A 92 1.91 -5.57 -3.67
N LEU A 93 0.74 -6.11 -3.99
CA LEU A 93 -0.50 -5.87 -3.25
C LEU A 93 -0.89 -7.14 -2.49
N MET A 94 -1.18 -7.00 -1.20
CA MET A 94 -1.58 -8.11 -0.33
C MET A 94 -2.85 -7.76 0.44
N HIS A 95 -3.81 -8.69 0.51
CA HIS A 95 -5.08 -8.49 1.22
C HIS A 95 -5.53 -9.78 1.91
N GLY A 96 -6.29 -9.67 3.00
CA GLY A 96 -6.98 -10.81 3.61
C GLY A 96 -8.36 -11.00 2.98
N SER A 97 -8.76 -12.23 2.63
CA SER A 97 -10.08 -12.46 1.99
C SER A 97 -11.27 -12.11 2.89
N ASP A 98 -11.05 -12.04 4.20
CA ASP A 98 -12.10 -11.84 5.19
C ASP A 98 -12.01 -10.43 5.82
N ASP A 99 -11.24 -9.50 5.23
CA ASP A 99 -11.04 -8.15 5.75
C ASP A 99 -12.38 -7.39 5.88
N GLN A 100 -12.73 -7.05 7.12
CA GLN A 100 -13.94 -6.30 7.48
C GLN A 100 -13.67 -4.81 7.70
N THR A 101 -12.41 -4.37 7.62
CA THR A 101 -12.00 -2.98 7.82
C THR A 101 -11.89 -2.24 6.49
N VAL A 102 -11.19 -2.85 5.53
CA VAL A 102 -11.00 -2.33 4.17
C VAL A 102 -11.49 -3.41 3.19
N PRO A 103 -12.44 -3.10 2.29
CA PRO A 103 -12.90 -4.09 1.32
C PRO A 103 -11.79 -4.54 0.37
N GLU A 104 -11.73 -5.85 0.08
CA GLU A 104 -10.78 -6.43 -0.89
C GLU A 104 -10.84 -5.72 -2.26
N ALA A 105 -12.02 -5.24 -2.66
CA ALA A 105 -12.26 -4.49 -3.89
C ALA A 105 -11.33 -3.26 -4.06
N GLN A 106 -10.80 -2.70 -2.98
CA GLN A 106 -9.78 -1.64 -3.02
C GLN A 106 -8.50 -2.15 -3.71
N THR A 107 -8.02 -3.32 -3.30
CA THR A 107 -6.84 -3.97 -3.91
C THR A 107 -7.14 -4.42 -5.33
N GLU A 108 -8.35 -4.93 -5.62
CA GLU A 108 -8.73 -5.32 -6.98
C GLU A 108 -8.74 -4.15 -7.95
N THR A 109 -9.33 -3.03 -7.53
CA THR A 109 -9.41 -1.80 -8.33
C THR A 109 -8.02 -1.24 -8.63
N PHE A 110 -7.13 -1.25 -7.64
CA PHE A 110 -5.77 -0.75 -7.81
C PHE A 110 -4.90 -1.69 -8.66
N ASP A 111 -5.01 -3.01 -8.49
CA ASP A 111 -4.36 -4.01 -9.36
C ASP A 111 -4.78 -3.80 -10.83
N ALA A 112 -6.07 -3.59 -11.08
CA ALA A 112 -6.58 -3.35 -12.43
C ALA A 112 -6.02 -2.05 -13.04
N ALA A 113 -5.97 -0.96 -12.27
CA ALA A 113 -5.41 0.32 -12.71
C ALA A 113 -3.91 0.21 -13.05
N LEU A 114 -3.12 -0.41 -12.16
CA LEU A 114 -1.68 -0.65 -12.36
C LEU A 114 -1.43 -1.49 -13.61
N ARG A 115 -2.18 -2.59 -13.79
CA ARG A 115 -2.09 -3.43 -15.01
C ARG A 115 -2.43 -2.64 -16.27
N ALA A 116 -3.48 -1.82 -16.23
CA ALA A 116 -3.89 -1.00 -17.37
C ALA A 116 -2.84 0.04 -17.76
N ALA A 117 -2.11 0.59 -16.78
CA ALA A 117 -1.00 1.52 -17.00
C ALA A 117 0.32 0.84 -17.41
N GLY A 118 0.37 -0.50 -17.40
CA GLY A 118 1.57 -1.28 -17.73
C GLY A 118 2.58 -1.40 -16.57
N VAL A 119 2.16 -1.11 -15.34
CA VAL A 119 2.99 -1.22 -14.15
C VAL A 119 3.08 -2.69 -13.73
N PRO A 120 4.29 -3.24 -13.47
CA PRO A 120 4.42 -4.60 -12.96
C PRO A 120 3.76 -4.74 -11.60
N VAL A 121 2.70 -5.53 -11.50
CA VAL A 121 1.97 -5.74 -10.25
C VAL A 121 1.71 -7.21 -9.95
N ARG A 122 2.01 -7.61 -8.71
CA ARG A 122 1.67 -8.91 -8.12
C ARG A 122 0.61 -8.71 -7.04
N LYS A 123 -0.55 -9.37 -7.20
CA LYS A 123 -1.62 -9.41 -6.18
C LYS A 123 -1.61 -10.74 -5.45
N ILE A 124 -1.73 -10.72 -4.12
CA ILE A 124 -1.87 -11.90 -3.27
C ILE A 124 -3.02 -11.70 -2.30
N VAL A 125 -3.92 -12.68 -2.26
CA VAL A 125 -5.01 -12.72 -1.28
C VAL A 125 -4.75 -13.88 -0.33
N ILE A 126 -4.64 -13.60 0.97
CA ILE A 126 -4.47 -14.61 2.01
C ILE A 126 -5.87 -15.02 2.48
N SER A 127 -6.22 -16.29 2.27
CA SER A 127 -7.56 -16.78 2.59
C SER A 127 -7.79 -16.89 4.10
N GLY A 128 -8.98 -16.51 4.56
CA GLY A 128 -9.47 -16.77 5.92
C GLY A 128 -8.88 -15.86 6.99
N VAL A 129 -8.30 -14.71 6.60
CA VAL A 129 -7.76 -13.71 7.51
C VAL A 129 -8.39 -12.35 7.25
N ASP A 130 -8.65 -11.64 8.34
CA ASP A 130 -9.19 -10.28 8.40
C ASP A 130 -8.05 -9.24 8.26
N HIS A 131 -8.37 -7.97 8.51
CA HIS A 131 -7.43 -6.87 8.61
C HIS A 131 -6.29 -7.19 9.57
N SER A 132 -5.06 -6.78 9.22
CA SER A 132 -3.85 -7.10 9.99
C SER A 132 -3.52 -8.61 10.09
N TRP A 133 -3.96 -9.41 9.12
CA TRP A 133 -3.69 -10.86 9.03
C TRP A 133 -4.28 -11.68 10.17
N ILE A 134 -5.32 -11.17 10.84
CA ILE A 134 -5.96 -11.84 11.96
C ILE A 134 -6.75 -13.04 11.44
N GLY A 135 -6.30 -14.25 11.79
CA GLY A 135 -7.00 -15.49 11.51
C GLY A 135 -7.91 -15.93 12.66
N LYS A 136 -8.67 -17.00 12.43
CA LYS A 136 -9.60 -17.57 13.42
C LYS A 136 -8.92 -18.14 14.67
N THR A 137 -7.62 -18.45 14.60
CA THR A 137 -6.81 -18.93 15.73
C THR A 137 -5.48 -18.18 15.79
N PRO A 138 -4.80 -18.14 16.96
CA PRO A 138 -3.47 -17.55 17.08
C PRO A 138 -2.44 -18.15 16.11
N GLU A 139 -2.52 -19.45 15.83
CA GLU A 139 -1.66 -20.13 14.87
C GLU A 139 -1.91 -19.63 13.45
N ALA A 140 -3.17 -19.52 13.04
CA ALA A 140 -3.53 -18.98 11.73
C ALA A 140 -3.04 -17.54 11.57
N THR A 141 -3.22 -16.69 12.58
CA THR A 141 -2.71 -15.30 12.59
C THR A 141 -1.19 -15.25 12.45
N ARG A 142 -0.48 -16.09 13.22
CA ARG A 142 0.98 -16.17 13.18
C ARG A 142 1.48 -16.62 11.81
N ASP A 143 0.85 -17.64 11.25
CA ASP A 143 1.29 -18.25 10.00
C ASP A 143 1.01 -17.32 8.81
N ALA A 144 -0.15 -16.64 8.79
CA ALA A 144 -0.47 -15.59 7.83
C ALA A 144 0.48 -14.38 7.93
N SER A 145 0.74 -13.89 9.14
CA SER A 145 1.71 -12.81 9.39
C SER A 145 3.10 -13.17 8.88
N LYS A 146 3.58 -14.40 9.15
CA LYS A 146 4.88 -14.88 8.67
C LYS A 146 4.92 -15.05 7.15
N LEU A 147 3.83 -15.46 6.53
CA LEU A 147 3.71 -15.53 5.08
C LEU A 147 3.77 -14.14 4.46
N ALA A 148 2.97 -13.19 4.97
CA ALA A 148 2.94 -11.81 4.48
C ALA A 148 4.31 -11.14 4.59
N LEU A 149 4.95 -11.23 5.75
CA LEU A 149 6.27 -10.63 5.98
C LEU A 149 7.34 -11.23 5.06
N ARG A 150 7.43 -12.56 4.96
CA ARG A 150 8.41 -13.20 4.07
C ARG A 150 8.19 -12.81 2.62
N THR A 151 6.93 -12.81 2.16
CA THR A 151 6.60 -12.46 0.79
C THR A 151 6.95 -11.01 0.45
N ALA A 152 6.75 -10.09 1.40
CA ALA A 152 7.15 -8.69 1.24
C ALA A 152 8.67 -8.54 1.14
N ILE A 153 9.42 -9.22 2.01
CA ILE A 153 10.89 -9.20 2.00
C ILE A 153 11.42 -9.81 0.70
N ASP A 154 10.93 -10.99 0.32
CA ASP A 154 11.35 -11.67 -0.91
C ASP A 154 11.07 -10.79 -2.15
N PHE A 155 9.92 -10.12 -2.19
CA PHE A 155 9.60 -9.20 -3.29
C PHE A 155 10.57 -8.01 -3.33
N ILE A 156 10.88 -7.40 -2.18
CA ILE A 156 11.84 -6.31 -2.11
C ILE A 156 13.22 -6.81 -2.56
N ASP A 157 13.69 -7.95 -2.05
CA ASP A 157 14.96 -8.55 -2.46
C ASP A 157 15.01 -8.86 -3.97
N ASP A 158 13.90 -9.30 -4.58
CA ASP A 158 13.82 -9.54 -6.03
C ASP A 158 13.91 -8.24 -6.86
N GLN A 159 13.31 -7.14 -6.36
CA GLN A 159 13.29 -5.86 -7.08
C GLN A 159 14.60 -5.07 -6.88
N ILE A 160 15.14 -5.04 -5.66
CA ILE A 160 16.23 -4.13 -5.28
C ILE A 160 17.45 -4.83 -4.68
N GLY A 161 17.38 -6.13 -4.41
CA GLY A 161 18.52 -6.90 -3.92
C GLY A 161 19.63 -7.04 -4.96
N ASP A 162 20.88 -7.12 -4.50
CA ASP A 162 22.04 -7.36 -5.36
C ASP A 162 21.85 -8.71 -6.09
N LYS A 163 21.63 -8.68 -7.42
CA LYS A 163 21.50 -9.87 -8.28
C LYS A 163 22.79 -10.71 -8.43
N LYS A 164 23.75 -10.57 -7.51
CA LYS A 164 24.97 -11.39 -7.43
C LYS A 164 24.74 -12.53 -6.44
N ARG A 165 24.07 -13.58 -6.88
CA ARG A 165 24.18 -14.92 -6.29
C ARG A 165 24.38 -15.95 -7.39
#